data_AF-X0UMP5-F1
#
_entry.id   AF-X0UMP5-F1
#
_cell.length_a   1.000
_cell.length_b   1.000
_cell.length_c   1.000
_cell.angle_alpha   90.00
_cell.angle_beta   90.00
_cell.angle_gamma   90.00
#
_symmetry.space_group_name_H-M   'P 1'
#
loop_
_entity.id
_entity.type
_entity.pdbx_description
1 polymer ?
#
loop_
_entity_poly.entity_id
_entity_poly.type
_entity_poly.pdbx_seq_one_letter_code
_entity_poly.pdbx_strand_id
1 'polypeptide(L)'
;GLESGSNTVLRLMKKGTNAESFIKAGKGLLNAGIKLSLYVILGLGGHKYTEEHVIETARVLTEINPTIFRFRTLNISPSIPLWEDLKTGEFTLLSPVENLKEERDIIANLGENVTSQVFNDHVSNYCSIESANIKIDREMFITTLDSYMNDPRIKQMPRKNLTRM
;
A
#
# COMPACT_ATOMS: atom_id res chain seq x y z
N GLY A 1 -1.09 -7.27 9.46
CA GLY A 1 -1.00 -6.37 8.29
C GLY A 1 -0.08 -7.00 7.27
N LEU A 2 -0.46 -6.97 5.99
CA LEU A 2 0.38 -7.45 4.88
C LEU A 2 1.59 -6.54 4.73
N GLU A 3 1.36 -5.23 4.78
CA GLU A 3 2.31 -4.11 4.64
C GLU A 3 2.92 -4.02 3.25
N SER A 4 3.50 -5.11 2.73
CA SER A 4 3.97 -5.25 1.36
C SER A 4 3.82 -6.69 0.88
N GLY A 5 3.62 -6.90 -0.42
CA GLY A 5 3.79 -8.22 -1.04
C GLY A 5 5.24 -8.56 -1.37
N SER A 6 6.17 -7.60 -1.41
CA SER A 6 7.57 -7.84 -1.78
C SER A 6 8.35 -8.45 -0.62
N ASN A 7 8.93 -9.63 -0.84
CA ASN A 7 9.82 -10.25 0.15
C ASN A 7 11.07 -9.39 0.43
N THR A 8 11.52 -8.58 -0.54
CA THR A 8 12.64 -7.65 -0.35
C THR A 8 12.27 -6.55 0.63
N VAL A 9 11.12 -5.90 0.43
CA VAL A 9 10.60 -4.86 1.34
C VAL A 9 10.30 -5.44 2.72
N LEU A 10 9.69 -6.62 2.80
CA LEU A 10 9.38 -7.29 4.06
C LEU A 10 10.66 -7.63 4.86
N ARG A 11 11.73 -8.05 4.18
CA ARG A 11 13.04 -8.28 4.81
C ARG A 11 13.69 -6.99 5.28
N LEU A 12 13.68 -5.95 4.43
CA LEU A 12 14.19 -4.62 4.77
C LEU A 12 13.53 -4.12 6.07
N MET A 13 12.22 -4.29 6.18
CA MET A 13 11.42 -3.88 7.35
C MET A 13 11.41 -4.91 8.49
N LYS A 14 12.23 -5.97 8.40
CA LYS A 14 12.35 -7.03 9.41
C LYS A 14 11.00 -7.60 9.85
N LYS A 15 10.07 -7.76 8.90
CA LYS A 15 8.69 -8.17 9.18
C LYS A 15 8.57 -9.55 9.84
N GLY A 16 9.55 -10.43 9.60
CA GLY A 16 9.57 -11.79 10.13
C GLY A 16 8.64 -12.77 9.41
N THR A 17 8.18 -12.43 8.20
CA THR A 17 7.34 -13.29 7.35
C THR A 17 7.60 -13.01 5.87
N ASN A 18 6.94 -13.75 4.98
CA ASN A 18 7.05 -13.63 3.53
C ASN A 18 5.69 -13.68 2.83
N ALA A 19 5.67 -13.38 1.54
CA ALA A 19 4.49 -13.36 0.69
C ALA A 19 3.72 -14.68 0.68
N GLU A 20 4.43 -15.81 0.56
CA GLU A 20 3.84 -17.16 0.51
C GLU A 20 3.11 -17.51 1.80
N SER A 21 3.69 -17.13 2.95
CA SER A 21 3.08 -17.32 4.27
C SER A 21 1.81 -16.49 4.41
N PHE A 22 1.80 -15.26 3.92
CA PHE A 22 0.58 -14.44 3.87
C PHE A 22 -0.49 -15.04 2.97
N ILE A 23 -0.12 -15.54 1.78
CA ILE A 23 -1.06 -16.18 0.85
C ILE A 23 -1.69 -17.42 1.50
N LYS A 24 -0.86 -18.30 2.07
CA LYS A 24 -1.32 -19.52 2.73
C LYS A 24 -2.26 -19.21 3.90
N ALA A 25 -1.86 -18.30 4.78
CA ALA A 25 -2.68 -17.91 5.93
C ALA A 25 -3.98 -17.22 5.49
N GLY A 26 -3.91 -16.32 4.51
CA GLY A 26 -5.06 -15.59 3.99
C GLY A 26 -6.11 -16.52 3.39
N LYS A 27 -5.70 -17.43 2.50
CA LYS A 27 -6.58 -18.45 1.92
C LYS A 27 -7.17 -19.36 2.99
N GLY A 28 -6.37 -19.76 3.99
CA GLY A 28 -6.84 -20.58 5.11
C GLY A 28 -7.96 -19.93 5.91
N LEU A 29 -7.81 -18.65 6.26
CA LEU A 29 -8.83 -17.88 6.99
C LEU A 29 -10.13 -17.76 6.18
N LEU A 30 -10.03 -17.43 4.89
CA LEU A 30 -11.19 -17.30 4.01
C LEU A 30 -11.93 -18.64 3.83
N ASN A 31 -11.19 -19.74 3.65
CA ASN A 31 -11.77 -21.08 3.53
C ASN A 31 -12.46 -21.53 4.83
N ALA A 32 -12.05 -21.00 5.98
CA ALA A 32 -12.71 -21.22 7.27
C ALA A 32 -13.93 -20.29 7.49
N GLY A 33 -14.29 -19.45 6.51
CA GLY A 33 -15.40 -18.51 6.60
C GLY A 33 -15.09 -17.23 7.40
N ILE A 34 -13.83 -16.95 7.70
CA ILE A 34 -13.40 -15.77 8.47
C ILE A 34 -13.13 -14.62 7.50
N LYS A 35 -13.79 -13.48 7.71
CA LYS A 35 -13.51 -12.25 6.95
C LYS A 35 -12.08 -11.78 7.20
N LEU A 36 -11.37 -11.45 6.13
CA LEU A 36 -9.97 -11.04 6.18
C LEU A 36 -9.81 -9.57 5.78
N SER A 37 -9.13 -8.82 6.64
CA SER A 37 -8.77 -7.42 6.42
C SER A 37 -7.26 -7.25 6.41
N LEU A 38 -6.70 -6.76 5.30
CA LEU A 38 -5.27 -6.51 5.14
C LEU A 38 -4.95 -5.01 5.11
N TYR A 39 -3.80 -4.64 5.66
CA TYR A 39 -3.22 -3.31 5.51
C TYR A 39 -2.05 -3.39 4.52
N VAL A 40 -1.96 -2.42 3.61
CA VAL A 40 -0.83 -2.16 2.71
C VAL A 40 -0.23 -0.81 3.09
N ILE A 41 1.09 -0.71 3.16
CA ILE A 41 1.79 0.53 3.49
C ILE A 41 2.46 1.10 2.24
N LEU A 42 1.91 2.20 1.73
CA LEU A 42 2.46 2.98 0.63
C LEU A 42 3.78 3.63 1.05
N GLY A 43 4.75 3.62 0.14
CA GLY A 43 6.10 4.12 0.31
C GLY A 43 7.01 3.23 1.16
N LEU A 44 6.56 2.02 1.55
CA LEU A 44 7.33 1.14 2.44
C LEU A 44 8.64 0.67 1.80
N GLY A 45 8.68 0.51 0.48
CA GLY A 45 9.91 0.18 -0.24
C GLY A 45 10.84 1.37 -0.47
N GLY A 46 10.40 2.60 -0.17
CA GLY A 46 11.06 3.82 -0.63
C GLY A 46 11.13 3.88 -2.16
N HIS A 47 11.85 4.87 -2.69
CA HIS A 47 12.10 5.00 -4.14
C HIS A 47 12.73 3.74 -4.75
N LYS A 48 13.65 3.09 -4.01
CA LYS A 48 14.46 1.98 -4.52
C LYS A 48 13.64 0.73 -4.84
N TYR A 49 12.57 0.47 -4.09
CA TYR A 49 11.81 -0.78 -4.20
C TYR A 49 10.32 -0.56 -4.49
N THR A 50 9.91 0.65 -4.88
CA THR A 50 8.49 0.97 -5.16
C THR A 50 7.91 0.10 -6.28
N GLU A 51 8.64 -0.14 -7.37
CA GLU A 51 8.15 -0.97 -8.48
C GLU A 51 7.93 -2.44 -8.04
N GLU A 52 8.90 -3.02 -7.31
CA GLU A 52 8.75 -4.37 -6.76
C GLU A 52 7.61 -4.43 -5.74
N HIS A 53 7.47 -3.39 -4.91
CA HIS A 53 6.38 -3.25 -3.95
C HIS A 53 5.01 -3.27 -4.64
N VAL A 54 4.85 -2.53 -5.74
CA VAL A 54 3.61 -2.48 -6.53
C VAL A 54 3.26 -3.87 -7.07
N ILE A 55 4.16 -4.48 -7.83
CA ILE A 55 3.90 -5.73 -8.54
C ILE A 55 3.61 -6.86 -7.55
N GLU A 56 4.46 -7.01 -6.53
CA GLU A 56 4.29 -8.11 -5.59
C GLU A 56 3.10 -7.91 -4.65
N THR A 57 2.76 -6.68 -4.27
CA THR A 57 1.56 -6.42 -3.48
C THR A 57 0.30 -6.73 -4.27
N ALA A 58 0.22 -6.29 -5.54
CA ALA A 58 -0.90 -6.63 -6.41
C ALA A 58 -1.04 -8.14 -6.60
N ARG A 59 0.08 -8.86 -6.81
CA ARG A 59 0.10 -10.32 -6.90
C ARG A 59 -0.44 -10.99 -5.63
N VAL A 60 0.04 -10.60 -4.45
CA VAL A 60 -0.41 -11.19 -3.17
C VAL A 60 -1.89 -10.91 -2.91
N LEU A 61 -2.36 -9.68 -3.17
CA LEU A 61 -3.79 -9.34 -3.05
C LEU A 61 -4.65 -10.15 -4.04
N THR A 62 -4.15 -10.37 -5.26
CA THR A 62 -4.80 -11.18 -6.29
C THR A 62 -4.95 -12.64 -5.87
N GLU A 63 -3.87 -13.21 -5.34
CA GLU A 63 -3.86 -14.59 -4.85
C GLU A 63 -4.78 -14.79 -3.64
N ILE A 64 -4.82 -13.82 -2.73
CA ILE A 64 -5.64 -13.94 -1.51
C ILE A 64 -7.10 -13.60 -1.78
N ASN A 65 -7.37 -12.55 -2.57
CA ASN A 65 -8.67 -11.89 -2.69
C ASN A 65 -9.33 -11.64 -1.31
N PRO A 66 -8.71 -10.83 -0.44
CA PRO A 66 -9.21 -10.62 0.93
C PRO A 66 -10.61 -10.00 0.92
N THR A 67 -11.35 -10.08 2.02
CA THR A 67 -12.63 -9.37 2.13
C THR A 67 -12.43 -7.87 2.00
N ILE A 68 -11.38 -7.34 2.63
CA ILE A 68 -11.03 -5.93 2.61
C ILE A 68 -9.51 -5.77 2.54
N PHE A 69 -9.01 -4.78 1.80
CA PHE A 69 -7.68 -4.24 2.02
C PHE A 69 -7.70 -2.72 2.16
N ARG A 70 -6.73 -2.17 2.89
CA ARG A 70 -6.67 -0.74 3.22
C ARG A 70 -5.27 -0.19 3.02
N PHE A 71 -5.20 1.02 2.48
CA PHE A 71 -3.94 1.73 2.32
C PHE A 71 -3.62 2.60 3.54
N ARG A 72 -2.34 2.65 3.89
CA ARG A 72 -1.74 3.61 4.81
C ARG A 72 -0.46 4.12 4.20
N THR A 73 -0.10 5.37 4.43
CA THR A 73 1.21 5.90 3.98
C THR A 73 2.24 5.77 5.10
N LEU A 74 3.45 5.32 4.75
CA LEU A 74 4.59 5.24 5.65
C LEU A 74 4.85 6.60 6.32
N ASN A 75 4.90 6.61 7.65
CA ASN A 75 5.35 7.74 8.45
C ASN A 75 6.57 7.29 9.26
N ILE A 76 7.61 8.11 9.28
CA ILE A 76 8.85 7.83 9.99
C ILE A 76 8.99 8.86 11.12
N SER A 77 9.10 8.38 12.35
CA SER A 77 9.44 9.21 13.51
C SER A 77 10.91 9.03 13.89
N PRO A 78 11.53 9.98 14.62
CA PRO A 78 12.90 9.84 15.10
C PRO A 78 13.16 8.63 16.00
N SER A 79 12.11 7.99 16.51
CA SER A 79 12.19 6.84 17.40
C SER A 79 12.29 5.49 16.68
N ILE A 80 12.11 5.44 15.35
CA ILE A 80 12.16 4.17 14.61
C ILE A 80 13.50 3.97 13.88
N PRO A 81 13.99 2.73 13.74
CA PRO A 81 15.29 2.45 13.12
C PRO A 81 15.49 3.06 11.73
N LEU A 82 14.42 3.13 10.94
CA LEU A 82 14.43 3.68 9.57
C LEU A 82 14.77 5.19 9.52
N TRP A 83 14.75 5.88 10.65
CA TRP A 83 15.11 7.30 10.73
C TRP A 83 16.58 7.57 10.41
N GLU A 84 17.49 6.67 10.80
CA GLU A 84 18.92 6.84 10.48
C GLU A 84 19.16 6.62 8.99
N ASP A 85 18.54 5.60 8.39
CA ASP A 85 18.63 5.33 6.95
C ASP A 85 18.09 6.51 6.12
N LEU A 86 17.04 7.18 6.61
CA LEU A 86 16.52 8.41 6.00
C LEU A 86 17.53 9.55 6.09
N LYS A 87 18.21 9.72 7.24
CA LYS A 87 19.21 10.78 7.45
C LYS A 87 20.47 10.58 6.63
N THR A 88 20.92 9.33 6.46
CA THR A 88 22.11 8.99 5.67
C THR A 88 21.83 8.96 4.17
N GLY A 89 20.57 8.95 3.75
CA GLY A 89 20.15 8.85 2.35
C GLY A 89 20.10 7.42 1.82
N GLU A 90 20.31 6.42 2.68
CA GLU A 90 20.15 4.99 2.35
C GLU A 90 18.68 4.63 2.06
N PHE A 91 17.74 5.38 2.64
CA PHE A 91 16.31 5.27 2.37
C PHE A 91 15.70 6.60 1.91
N THR A 92 15.12 6.61 0.71
CA THR A 92 14.46 7.79 0.15
C THR A 92 12.95 7.62 0.16
N LEU A 93 12.26 8.52 0.84
CA LEU A 93 10.79 8.55 0.89
C LEU A 93 10.18 8.94 -0.45
N LEU A 94 9.07 8.30 -0.80
CA LEU A 94 8.21 8.75 -1.89
C LEU A 94 7.58 10.11 -1.53
N SER A 95 7.42 11.03 -2.49
CA SER A 95 6.59 12.23 -2.38
C SER A 95 5.09 11.90 -2.32
N PRO A 96 4.20 12.84 -1.97
CA PRO A 96 2.76 12.58 -1.96
C PRO A 96 2.21 12.04 -3.29
N VAL A 97 2.62 12.64 -4.42
CA VAL A 97 2.22 12.18 -5.76
C VAL A 97 2.74 10.79 -6.06
N GLU A 98 3.96 10.46 -5.63
CA GLU A 98 4.53 9.12 -5.84
C GLU A 98 3.81 8.05 -5.00
N ASN A 99 3.30 8.39 -3.80
CA ASN A 99 2.46 7.46 -3.03
C ASN A 99 1.12 7.21 -3.74
N LEU A 100 0.49 8.25 -4.30
CA LEU A 100 -0.73 8.09 -5.09
C LEU A 100 -0.50 7.27 -6.35
N LYS A 101 0.66 7.46 -7.01
CA LYS A 101 1.06 6.64 -8.15
C LYS A 101 1.23 5.17 -7.74
N GLU A 102 1.89 4.90 -6.62
CA GLU A 102 2.08 3.54 -6.11
C GLU A 102 0.74 2.85 -5.80
N GLU A 103 -0.19 3.56 -5.16
CA GLU A 103 -1.55 3.07 -4.95
C GLU A 103 -2.27 2.78 -6.27
N ARG A 104 -2.23 3.73 -7.20
CA ARG A 104 -2.85 3.62 -8.53
C ARG A 104 -2.32 2.41 -9.27
N ASP A 105 -1.01 2.20 -9.25
CA ASP A 105 -0.37 1.10 -9.96
C ASP A 105 -0.63 -0.24 -9.28
N ILE A 106 -0.75 -0.30 -7.94
CA ILE A 106 -1.23 -1.52 -7.25
C ILE A 106 -2.64 -1.89 -7.73
N ILE A 107 -3.57 -0.92 -7.76
CA ILE A 107 -4.95 -1.15 -8.21
C ILE A 107 -5.00 -1.59 -9.67
N ALA A 108 -4.19 -0.96 -10.54
CA ALA A 108 -4.11 -1.29 -11.96
C ALA A 108 -3.55 -2.70 -12.23
N ASN A 109 -2.68 -3.22 -11.35
CA ASN A 109 -2.08 -4.56 -11.48
C ASN A 109 -2.87 -5.67 -10.77
N LEU A 110 -4.02 -5.38 -10.15
CA LEU A 110 -4.86 -6.41 -9.55
C LEU A 110 -5.43 -7.36 -10.61
N GLY A 111 -5.44 -8.65 -10.31
CA GLY A 111 -6.11 -9.63 -11.17
C GLY A 111 -7.62 -9.43 -11.22
N GLU A 112 -8.25 -9.91 -12.30
CA GLU A 112 -9.69 -9.78 -12.58
C GLU A 112 -10.60 -10.49 -11.55
N ASN A 113 -10.05 -11.34 -10.70
CA ASN A 113 -10.80 -12.05 -9.65
C ASN A 113 -10.96 -11.22 -8.36
N VAL A 114 -10.25 -10.09 -8.21
CA VAL A 114 -10.23 -9.33 -6.96
C VAL A 114 -11.51 -8.51 -6.80
N THR A 115 -12.35 -8.91 -5.85
CA THR A 115 -13.64 -8.25 -5.56
C THR A 115 -13.67 -7.60 -4.18
N SER A 116 -12.49 -7.42 -3.56
CA SER A 116 -12.34 -6.86 -2.22
C SER A 116 -12.96 -5.46 -2.12
N GLN A 117 -13.40 -5.12 -0.90
CA GLN A 117 -13.57 -3.72 -0.53
C GLN A 117 -12.20 -3.07 -0.35
N VAL A 118 -12.09 -1.80 -0.71
CA VAL A 118 -10.85 -1.02 -0.62
C VAL A 118 -11.12 0.27 0.12
N PHE A 119 -10.27 0.59 1.08
CA PHE A 119 -10.33 1.86 1.81
C PHE A 119 -8.98 2.56 1.81
N ASN A 120 -9.04 3.84 1.46
CA ASN A 120 -7.99 4.81 1.70
C ASN A 120 -8.62 5.94 2.55
N ASP A 121 -8.61 5.74 3.86
CA ASP A 121 -9.37 6.54 4.84
C ASP A 121 -8.51 7.04 6.02
N HIS A 122 -7.23 6.69 6.04
CA HIS A 122 -6.36 6.97 7.18
C HIS A 122 -5.75 8.37 7.11
N VAL A 123 -5.59 9.03 8.27
CA VAL A 123 -5.03 10.38 8.39
C VAL A 123 -3.63 10.54 7.76
N SER A 124 -2.88 9.45 7.62
CA SER A 124 -1.58 9.42 6.93
C SER A 124 -1.65 9.65 5.42
N ASN A 125 -2.80 9.44 4.80
CA ASN A 125 -2.91 9.32 3.35
C ASN A 125 -3.18 10.67 2.69
N TYR A 126 -2.87 10.79 1.40
CA TYR A 126 -2.94 12.07 0.66
C TYR A 126 -4.24 12.28 -0.11
N CYS A 127 -5.08 11.26 -0.18
CA CYS A 127 -6.43 11.32 -0.72
C CYS A 127 -7.38 10.52 0.18
N SER A 128 -8.67 10.60 -0.13
CA SER A 128 -9.68 9.74 0.47
C SER A 128 -10.49 9.11 -0.65
N ILE A 129 -10.43 7.80 -0.77
CA ILE A 129 -11.15 7.05 -1.80
C ILE A 129 -11.44 5.64 -1.28
N GLU A 130 -12.62 5.14 -1.60
CA GLU A 130 -13.04 3.81 -1.20
C GLU A 130 -13.91 3.17 -2.28
N SER A 131 -13.96 1.85 -2.28
CA SER A 131 -14.84 1.08 -3.14
C SER A 131 -15.37 -0.14 -2.38
N ALA A 132 -16.66 -0.42 -2.56
CA ALA A 132 -17.27 -1.63 -2.02
C ALA A 132 -16.92 -2.89 -2.84
N ASN A 133 -16.46 -2.71 -4.09
CA ASN A 133 -16.02 -3.79 -4.96
C ASN A 133 -15.06 -3.26 -6.03
N ILE A 134 -13.76 -3.45 -5.78
CA ILE A 134 -12.72 -2.90 -6.65
C ILE A 134 -12.73 -3.49 -8.07
N LYS A 135 -13.37 -4.64 -8.30
CA LYS A 135 -13.54 -5.18 -9.65
C LYS A 135 -14.43 -4.30 -10.50
N ILE A 136 -15.54 -3.83 -9.91
CA ILE A 136 -16.55 -3.03 -10.61
C ILE A 136 -16.05 -1.59 -10.77
N ASP A 137 -15.46 -1.05 -9.70
CA ASP A 137 -15.09 0.36 -9.64
C ASP A 137 -13.67 0.66 -10.11
N ARG A 138 -12.94 -0.33 -10.66
CA ARG A 138 -11.49 -0.21 -10.94
C ARG A 138 -11.14 1.01 -11.77
N GLU A 139 -11.83 1.21 -12.89
CA GLU A 139 -11.55 2.32 -13.80
C GLU A 139 -11.85 3.67 -13.15
N MET A 140 -12.94 3.77 -12.40
CA MET A 140 -13.27 4.97 -11.63
C MET A 140 -12.19 5.25 -10.59
N PHE A 141 -11.77 4.22 -9.84
CA PHE A 141 -10.75 4.34 -8.81
C PHE A 141 -9.42 4.87 -9.37
N ILE A 142 -8.96 4.30 -10.50
CA ILE A 142 -7.74 4.74 -11.19
C ILE A 142 -7.90 6.17 -11.71
N THR A 143 -9.02 6.48 -12.37
CA THR A 143 -9.27 7.83 -12.92
C THR A 143 -9.30 8.89 -11.81
N THR A 144 -9.87 8.57 -10.65
CA THR A 144 -9.88 9.47 -9.50
C THR A 144 -8.47 9.69 -8.96
N LEU A 145 -7.65 8.64 -8.85
CA LEU A 145 -6.23 8.79 -8.45
C LEU A 145 -5.44 9.62 -9.46
N ASP A 146 -5.64 9.41 -10.76
CA ASP A 146 -5.01 10.20 -11.82
C ASP A 146 -5.42 11.69 -11.71
N SER A 147 -6.66 11.99 -11.31
CA SER A 147 -7.11 13.36 -11.06
C SER A 147 -6.37 14.01 -9.87
N TYR A 148 -6.16 13.26 -8.78
CA TYR A 148 -5.40 13.76 -7.62
C TYR A 148 -3.92 13.97 -7.95
N MET A 149 -3.31 13.05 -8.71
CA MET A 149 -1.93 13.18 -9.16
C MET A 149 -1.72 14.41 -10.05
N ASN A 150 -2.76 14.85 -10.76
CA ASN A 150 -2.71 16.03 -11.63
C ASN A 150 -3.03 17.35 -10.91
N ASP A 151 -3.64 17.30 -9.73
CA ASP A 151 -3.96 18.48 -8.93
C ASP A 151 -2.69 19.23 -8.49
N PRO A 152 -2.51 20.51 -8.88
CA PRO A 152 -1.36 21.31 -8.46
C PRO A 152 -1.17 21.40 -6.95
N ARG A 153 -2.27 21.34 -6.17
CA ARG A 153 -2.23 21.37 -4.70
C ARG A 153 -1.57 20.12 -4.13
N ILE A 154 -1.82 18.97 -4.73
CA ILE A 154 -1.22 17.69 -4.33
C ILE A 154 0.25 17.63 -4.78
N LYS A 155 0.55 18.10 -5.99
CA LYS A 155 1.93 18.17 -6.51
C LYS A 155 2.87 18.98 -5.62
N GLN A 156 2.34 20.02 -4.97
CA GLN A 156 3.10 20.90 -4.07
C GLN A 156 2.91 20.54 -2.59
N MET A 157 2.14 19.49 -2.28
CA MET A 157 1.87 19.12 -0.90
C MET A 157 3.15 18.62 -0.22
N PRO A 158 3.50 19.12 0.97
CA PRO A 158 4.59 18.53 1.73
C PRO A 158 4.19 17.16 2.27
N ARG A 159 5.18 16.28 2.53
CA ARG A 159 4.89 15.03 3.23
C ARG A 159 4.27 15.30 4.59
N LYS A 160 3.31 14.46 4.98
CA LYS A 160 2.81 14.44 6.36
C LYS A 160 3.92 13.89 7.26
N ASN A 161 4.34 14.68 8.24
CA ASN A 161 5.31 14.28 9.25
C ASN A 161 4.57 13.97 10.55
N LEU A 162 3.84 12.85 10.57
CA LEU A 162 3.11 12.41 11.77
C LEU A 162 4.13 11.85 12.78
N THR A 163 4.82 12.76 13.47
CA THR A 163 5.90 12.45 14.44
C THR A 163 5.37 12.06 15.81
N ARG A 164 4.06 12.21 16.03
CA ARG A 164 3.31 11.75 17.21
C ARG A 164 1.95 11.25 16.71
N MET A 165 1.75 9.94 16.69
CA MET A 165 0.45 9.28 16.54
C MET A 165 0.24 8.39 17.75
#